data_AF-A0A0W8E4C5-F1
#
_entry.id   AF-A0A0W8E4C5-F1
#
_cell.length_a   1.000
_cell.length_b   1.000
_cell.length_c   1.000
_cell.angle_alpha   90.00
_cell.angle_beta   90.00
_cell.angle_gamma   90.00
#
_symmetry.space_group_name_H-M   'P 1'
#
loop_
_entity.id
_entity.type
_entity.pdbx_description
1 polymer ?
#
loop_
_entity_poly.entity_id
_entity_poly.type
_entity_poly.pdbx_seq_one_letter_code
_entity_poly.pdbx_strand_id
1 'polypeptide(L)'
;MIFKRYKSTIAIFMLLVFLGSCVSASASQGENFTPEVQKAIRYLHTTQNQDGGFPYKVGQESSQSVTCWVIMGLAAAGEDIKDEEWAPGGKHPIDFLNSCQEDLNNTCDYARTLLALTSVEQGTIYHGTDLVQSILSFQQEDGQFARVLQGERGFINSHMWSILALNAAGQDIPAEEKARQWLINRQNSDGGFGWCEGVPSDADDTAVAIQVLILLGEDPCDSEVIKDSLAYLKTCQGADGGYSSGYLAGDKSNSSSDAWVIQGLLAAGQSPAAEVWSVKGNNAVTHLLGLQDQSGLFYYMPGVVAGSTQTTATALMSLGRIAGSSENNLTQPLSESTTKRALLDVPEAYWAYQQISELVKADVLNGYPDGTFKPENSVNRAEFATMMVKGMGLTIDANGDETGFLDVPEDFWASGYIKTCVKKGYVTGMPGGVFSPGQSITGAQLAAILVRTLPMETPAVGSGPYWYTELVKTAYENGLLYPDFKPEAAANRAQCAYSIMKLREILKVNGEVQQHNDQK
;
A
#
# COMPACT_ATOMS: atom_id res chain seq x y z
N MET A 1 -2.21 -45.78 24.13
CA MET A 1 -2.67 -46.35 22.83
C MET A 1 -4.05 -45.77 22.58
N ILE A 2 -4.41 -45.05 21.51
CA ILE A 2 -3.92 -45.05 20.13
C ILE A 2 -4.43 -43.74 19.46
N PHE A 3 -3.49 -43.03 18.82
CA PHE A 3 -3.60 -42.07 17.70
C PHE A 3 -4.39 -40.76 17.82
N LYS A 4 -3.65 -39.68 18.11
CA LYS A 4 -3.86 -38.34 17.52
C LYS A 4 -3.72 -38.46 16.00
N ARG A 5 -4.81 -38.21 15.25
CA ARG A 5 -4.76 -38.02 13.80
C ARG A 5 -4.43 -36.57 13.48
N TYR A 6 -3.28 -36.38 12.87
CA TYR A 6 -2.93 -35.21 12.06
C TYR A 6 -4.07 -34.90 11.09
N LYS A 7 -4.56 -33.67 11.09
CA LYS A 7 -5.27 -33.08 9.95
C LYS A 7 -4.30 -32.16 9.23
N SER A 8 -3.50 -32.75 8.35
CA SER A 8 -2.94 -32.07 7.18
C SER A 8 -4.07 -31.94 6.16
N THR A 9 -4.46 -30.72 5.77
CA THR A 9 -4.99 -30.44 4.42
C THR A 9 -5.12 -28.92 4.20
N ILE A 10 -4.30 -28.43 3.26
CA ILE A 10 -4.54 -27.31 2.33
C ILE A 10 -4.40 -25.91 2.92
N ALA A 11 -3.15 -25.47 3.08
CA ALA A 11 -2.77 -24.07 2.95
C ALA A 11 -2.28 -23.87 1.51
N ILE A 12 -3.07 -23.20 0.67
CA ILE A 12 -2.70 -22.81 -0.69
C ILE A 12 -2.66 -21.28 -0.72
N PHE A 13 -1.43 -20.77 -0.78
CA PHE A 13 -0.93 -19.52 -1.38
C PHE A 13 -1.72 -18.20 -1.13
N MET A 14 -1.20 -17.39 -0.20
CA MET A 14 -1.31 -15.93 -0.22
C MET A 14 -0.01 -15.35 -0.75
N LEU A 15 -0.08 -14.69 -1.89
CA LEU A 15 1.01 -14.03 -2.61
C LEU A 15 0.30 -12.93 -3.39
N LEU A 16 0.69 -11.66 -3.20
CA LEU A 16 0.50 -10.54 -4.16
C LEU A 16 0.82 -9.22 -3.43
N VAL A 17 2.11 -8.98 -3.17
CA VAL A 17 2.58 -7.63 -2.84
C VAL A 17 3.69 -7.14 -3.79
N PHE A 18 4.23 -7.96 -4.69
CA PHE A 18 5.29 -7.50 -5.60
C PHE A 18 5.39 -8.17 -6.99
N LEU A 19 4.41 -8.98 -7.41
CA LEU A 19 4.46 -9.60 -8.75
C LEU A 19 3.50 -8.96 -9.75
N GLY A 20 4.07 -8.49 -10.87
CA GLY A 20 3.42 -8.69 -12.16
C GLY A 20 3.16 -10.19 -12.36
N SER A 21 1.93 -10.52 -12.73
CA SER A 21 1.44 -11.90 -12.76
C SER A 21 2.30 -12.84 -13.62
N CYS A 22 2.75 -13.96 -13.03
CA CYS A 22 3.13 -15.16 -13.78
C CYS A 22 1.90 -15.75 -14.48
N VAL A 23 1.79 -15.53 -15.79
CA VAL A 23 1.00 -16.40 -16.69
C VAL A 23 1.98 -17.25 -17.46
N SER A 24 1.84 -18.57 -17.35
CA SER A 24 2.55 -19.51 -18.19
C SER A 24 2.12 -19.38 -19.66
N ALA A 25 2.85 -18.58 -20.43
CA ALA A 25 2.99 -18.71 -21.88
C ALA A 25 4.23 -17.91 -22.34
N SER A 26 5.14 -18.60 -23.01
CA SER A 26 6.38 -18.10 -23.59
C SER A 26 6.23 -16.82 -24.44
N ALA A 27 6.64 -15.67 -23.91
CA ALA A 27 7.27 -14.52 -24.56
C ALA A 27 7.52 -13.41 -23.51
N SER A 28 8.69 -12.78 -23.58
CA SER A 28 9.29 -11.80 -22.65
C SER A 28 8.36 -10.69 -22.12
N GLN A 29 8.11 -10.66 -20.80
CA GLN A 29 7.44 -9.56 -20.08
C GLN A 29 8.27 -8.26 -20.03
N GLY A 30 9.57 -8.31 -20.34
CA GLY A 30 10.44 -7.14 -20.41
C GLY A 30 10.11 -6.14 -21.53
N GLU A 31 9.26 -6.48 -22.52
CA GLU A 31 9.00 -5.58 -23.66
C GLU A 31 8.01 -4.43 -23.38
N ASN A 32 7.34 -4.41 -22.22
CA ASN A 32 6.27 -3.41 -21.95
C ASN A 32 6.72 -2.16 -21.19
N PHE A 33 7.94 -2.12 -20.66
CA PHE A 33 8.45 -0.97 -19.90
C PHE A 33 9.13 0.07 -20.79
N THR A 34 9.27 1.31 -20.30
CA THR A 34 9.91 2.37 -21.09
C THR A 34 11.40 2.05 -21.37
N PRO A 35 11.99 2.64 -22.43
CA PRO A 35 13.39 2.42 -22.78
C PRO A 35 14.37 2.68 -21.62
N GLU A 36 14.04 3.58 -20.70
CA GLU A 36 14.86 3.95 -19.54
C GLU A 36 14.87 2.83 -18.49
N VAL A 37 13.73 2.24 -18.18
CA VAL A 37 13.62 1.06 -17.31
C VAL A 37 14.41 -0.11 -17.90
N GLN A 38 14.25 -0.35 -19.21
CA GLN A 38 14.97 -1.41 -19.93
C GLN A 38 16.48 -1.19 -20.00
N LYS A 39 16.94 0.06 -20.05
CA LYS A 39 18.38 0.37 -19.93
C LYS A 39 18.90 0.08 -18.53
N ALA A 40 18.15 0.42 -17.48
CA ALA A 40 18.52 0.17 -16.10
C ALA A 40 18.67 -1.33 -15.81
N ILE A 41 17.71 -2.13 -16.26
CA ILE A 41 17.75 -3.61 -16.17
C ILE A 41 19.00 -4.16 -16.85
N ARG A 42 19.25 -3.75 -18.11
CA ARG A 42 20.46 -4.15 -18.85
C ARG A 42 21.74 -3.76 -18.14
N TYR A 43 21.81 -2.57 -17.54
CA TYR A 43 22.95 -2.17 -16.73
C TYR A 43 23.14 -3.11 -15.54
N LEU A 44 22.07 -3.41 -14.80
CA LEU A 44 22.13 -4.31 -13.65
C LEU A 44 22.65 -5.70 -14.02
N HIS A 45 22.25 -6.29 -15.15
CA HIS A 45 22.86 -7.54 -15.64
C HIS A 45 24.39 -7.45 -15.78
N THR A 46 24.93 -6.30 -16.23
CA THR A 46 26.39 -6.12 -16.36
C THR A 46 27.11 -5.96 -15.00
N THR A 47 26.36 -5.70 -13.94
CA THR A 47 26.91 -5.50 -12.58
C THR A 47 26.83 -6.74 -11.71
N GLN A 48 26.02 -7.74 -12.07
CA GLN A 48 25.85 -8.96 -11.29
C GLN A 48 27.12 -9.80 -11.30
N ASN A 49 27.56 -10.21 -10.11
CA ASN A 49 28.71 -11.07 -9.95
C ASN A 49 28.33 -12.55 -10.15
N GLN A 50 29.34 -13.39 -10.37
CA GLN A 50 29.18 -14.84 -10.57
C GLN A 50 28.61 -15.58 -9.34
N ASP A 51 28.66 -14.95 -8.17
CA ASP A 51 28.06 -15.48 -6.95
C ASP A 51 26.55 -15.22 -6.84
N GLY A 52 25.97 -14.52 -7.83
CA GLY A 52 24.57 -14.11 -7.88
C GLY A 52 24.32 -12.72 -7.31
N GLY A 53 25.25 -12.18 -6.51
CA GLY A 53 25.09 -10.92 -5.79
C GLY A 53 25.51 -9.69 -6.58
N PHE A 54 25.31 -8.52 -5.97
CA PHE A 54 25.58 -7.22 -6.57
C PHE A 54 26.55 -6.40 -5.70
N PRO A 55 27.58 -5.79 -6.30
CA PRO A 55 28.53 -4.95 -5.60
C PRO A 55 28.09 -3.48 -5.56
N TYR A 56 28.63 -2.70 -4.62
CA TYR A 56 28.49 -1.23 -4.63
C TYR A 56 29.10 -0.58 -5.88
N LYS A 57 30.19 -1.17 -6.38
CA LYS A 57 30.90 -0.74 -7.58
C LYS A 57 31.29 -1.96 -8.38
N VAL A 58 31.06 -1.91 -9.69
CA VAL A 58 31.43 -2.98 -10.63
C VAL A 58 32.89 -3.40 -10.42
N GLY A 59 33.10 -4.71 -10.30
CA GLY A 59 34.41 -5.33 -10.05
C GLY A 59 34.79 -5.48 -8.57
N GLN A 60 33.94 -5.08 -7.62
CA GLN A 60 34.08 -5.39 -6.20
C GLN A 60 33.30 -6.64 -5.81
N GLU A 61 33.51 -7.08 -4.56
CA GLU A 61 32.71 -8.15 -3.94
C GLU A 61 31.24 -7.75 -3.80
N SER A 62 30.37 -8.74 -3.89
CA SER A 62 28.93 -8.58 -3.72
C SER A 62 28.60 -8.17 -2.28
N SER A 63 27.59 -7.32 -2.12
CA SER A 63 27.11 -6.84 -0.83
C SER A 63 25.68 -7.33 -0.60
N GLN A 64 25.40 -7.82 0.62
CA GLN A 64 24.05 -8.21 1.03
C GLN A 64 23.08 -7.03 0.88
N SER A 65 23.47 -5.83 1.29
CA SER A 65 22.63 -4.64 1.23
C SER A 65 22.29 -4.18 -0.17
N VAL A 66 23.30 -4.09 -1.04
CA VAL A 66 23.09 -3.71 -2.44
C VAL A 66 22.24 -4.77 -3.14
N THR A 67 22.49 -6.05 -2.87
CA THR A 67 21.69 -7.14 -3.47
C THR A 67 20.22 -7.05 -3.04
N CYS A 68 19.92 -6.74 -1.79
CA CYS A 68 18.53 -6.49 -1.36
C CYS A 68 17.87 -5.34 -2.14
N TRP A 69 18.58 -4.22 -2.33
CA TRP A 69 18.05 -3.09 -3.10
C TRP A 69 17.82 -3.45 -4.56
N VAL A 70 18.74 -4.19 -5.18
CA VAL A 70 18.60 -4.66 -6.56
C VAL A 70 17.41 -5.60 -6.70
N ILE A 71 17.23 -6.56 -5.79
CA ILE A 71 16.08 -7.48 -5.81
C ILE A 71 14.76 -6.71 -5.76
N MET A 72 14.63 -5.72 -4.87
CA MET A 72 13.42 -4.89 -4.80
C MET A 72 13.22 -4.05 -6.06
N GLY A 73 14.29 -3.48 -6.63
CA GLY A 73 14.21 -2.71 -7.87
C GLY A 73 13.78 -3.56 -9.06
N LEU A 74 14.35 -4.75 -9.21
CA LEU A 74 14.00 -5.71 -10.26
C LEU A 74 12.54 -6.19 -10.12
N ALA A 75 12.12 -6.55 -8.91
CA ALA A 75 10.73 -6.92 -8.65
C ALA A 75 9.75 -5.78 -9.01
N ALA A 76 10.08 -4.54 -8.65
CA ALA A 76 9.28 -3.37 -9.02
C ALA A 76 9.22 -3.11 -10.54
N ALA A 77 10.19 -3.62 -11.30
CA ALA A 77 10.22 -3.60 -12.76
C ALA A 77 9.65 -4.87 -13.39
N GLY A 78 9.04 -5.77 -12.61
CA GLY A 78 8.41 -7.00 -13.11
C GLY A 78 9.39 -8.10 -13.54
N GLU A 79 10.67 -7.99 -13.18
CA GLU A 79 11.69 -9.00 -13.49
C GLU A 79 11.55 -10.23 -12.58
N ASP A 80 11.60 -11.42 -13.18
CA ASP A 80 11.73 -12.67 -12.42
C ASP A 80 13.20 -12.95 -12.13
N ILE A 81 13.65 -12.64 -10.92
CA ILE A 81 15.05 -12.84 -10.51
C ILE A 81 15.48 -14.31 -10.46
N LYS A 82 14.54 -15.25 -10.60
CA LYS A 82 14.80 -16.70 -10.69
C LYS A 82 14.96 -17.17 -12.13
N ASP A 83 14.85 -16.28 -13.12
CA ASP A 83 15.22 -16.57 -14.49
C ASP A 83 16.73 -16.80 -14.62
N GLU A 84 17.13 -17.67 -15.55
CA GLU A 84 18.53 -17.99 -15.87
C GLU A 84 19.31 -16.76 -16.36
N GLU A 85 18.62 -15.75 -16.92
CA GLU A 85 19.23 -14.45 -17.27
C GLU A 85 19.81 -13.71 -16.05
N TRP A 86 19.26 -13.99 -14.86
CA TRP A 86 19.74 -13.49 -13.56
C TRP A 86 20.66 -14.48 -12.84
N ALA A 87 21.23 -15.46 -13.54
CA ALA A 87 22.19 -16.41 -12.98
C ALA A 87 23.44 -16.58 -13.88
N PRO A 88 24.23 -15.52 -14.16
CA PRO A 88 25.38 -15.59 -15.05
C PRO A 88 26.49 -16.58 -14.60
N GLY A 89 26.50 -16.96 -13.31
CA GLY A 89 27.36 -17.99 -12.74
C GLY A 89 26.61 -19.22 -12.20
N GLY A 90 25.34 -19.41 -12.59
CA GLY A 90 24.46 -20.47 -12.08
C GLY A 90 23.94 -20.23 -10.66
N LYS A 91 23.97 -18.98 -10.19
CA LYS A 91 23.40 -18.54 -8.90
C LYS A 91 22.57 -17.29 -9.11
N HIS A 92 21.34 -17.30 -8.62
CA HIS A 92 20.42 -16.17 -8.66
C HIS A 92 20.73 -15.17 -7.52
N PRO A 93 20.19 -13.94 -7.57
CA PRO A 93 20.36 -12.97 -6.49
C PRO A 93 19.90 -13.49 -5.12
N ILE A 94 18.86 -14.33 -5.13
CA ILE A 94 18.35 -14.95 -3.90
C ILE A 94 19.30 -16.01 -3.34
N ASP A 95 20.04 -16.72 -4.19
CA ASP A 95 21.04 -17.70 -3.75
C ASP A 95 22.21 -17.00 -3.07
N PHE A 96 22.62 -15.84 -3.59
CA PHE A 96 23.62 -15.01 -2.92
C PHE A 96 23.15 -14.61 -1.53
N LEU A 97 21.95 -14.03 -1.40
CA LEU A 97 21.40 -13.62 -0.10
C LEU A 97 21.34 -14.77 0.91
N ASN A 98 20.91 -15.96 0.47
CA ASN A 98 20.85 -17.16 1.30
C ASN A 98 22.24 -17.73 1.66
N SER A 99 23.29 -17.31 0.96
CA SER A 99 24.67 -17.72 1.22
C SER A 99 25.44 -16.74 2.12
N CYS A 100 24.95 -15.51 2.26
CA CYS A 100 25.56 -14.50 3.12
C CYS A 100 25.63 -14.99 4.57
N GLN A 101 26.74 -14.73 5.24
CA GLN A 101 26.92 -15.03 6.67
C GLN A 101 26.90 -13.75 7.52
N GLU A 102 26.51 -12.62 6.93
CA GLU A 102 26.46 -11.34 7.64
C GLU A 102 25.30 -11.33 8.65
N ASP A 103 25.63 -11.02 9.91
CA ASP A 103 24.64 -10.86 10.97
C ASP A 103 23.77 -9.62 10.72
N LEU A 104 22.47 -9.75 10.98
CA LEU A 104 21.53 -8.62 10.96
C LEU A 104 21.74 -7.79 12.24
N ASN A 105 22.33 -6.60 12.10
CA ASN A 105 22.87 -5.83 13.23
C ASN A 105 21.87 -4.84 13.83
N ASN A 106 20.98 -4.29 13.02
CA ASN A 106 20.02 -3.25 13.42
C ASN A 106 18.63 -3.55 12.85
N THR A 107 17.60 -2.87 13.35
CA THR A 107 16.20 -3.05 12.90
C THR A 107 16.05 -2.89 11.39
N CYS A 108 16.74 -1.90 10.80
CA CYS A 108 16.69 -1.65 9.37
C CYS A 108 17.27 -2.81 8.53
N ASP A 109 18.24 -3.57 9.04
CA ASP A 109 18.76 -4.77 8.36
C ASP A 109 17.71 -5.88 8.29
N TYR A 110 16.96 -6.10 9.38
CA TYR A 110 15.84 -7.05 9.39
C TYR A 110 14.76 -6.61 8.41
N ALA A 111 14.37 -5.34 8.46
CA ALA A 111 13.34 -4.78 7.59
C ALA A 111 13.72 -4.83 6.11
N ARG A 112 14.94 -4.40 5.75
CA ARG A 112 15.45 -4.44 4.36
C ARG A 112 15.52 -5.87 3.83
N THR A 113 15.98 -6.81 4.64
CA THR A 113 16.05 -8.22 4.24
C THR A 113 14.65 -8.79 4.04
N LEU A 114 13.71 -8.52 4.96
CA LEU A 114 12.33 -8.97 4.81
C LEU A 114 11.69 -8.38 3.56
N LEU A 115 11.84 -7.07 3.31
CA LEU A 115 11.35 -6.42 2.09
C LEU A 115 11.87 -7.12 0.84
N ALA A 116 13.18 -7.38 0.74
CA ALA A 116 13.76 -8.07 -0.41
C ALA A 116 13.25 -9.52 -0.57
N LEU A 117 13.08 -10.28 0.51
CA LEU A 117 12.55 -11.65 0.41
C LEU A 117 11.06 -11.65 0.03
N THR A 118 10.28 -10.72 0.57
CA THR A 118 8.85 -10.58 0.26
C THR A 118 8.61 -10.10 -1.16
N SER A 119 9.52 -9.27 -1.71
CA SER A 119 9.36 -8.75 -3.07
C SER A 119 9.47 -9.81 -4.16
N VAL A 120 10.01 -10.99 -3.83
CA VAL A 120 10.21 -12.14 -4.75
C VAL A 120 9.70 -13.45 -4.16
N GLU A 121 8.82 -13.34 -3.16
CA GLU A 121 8.01 -14.43 -2.62
C GLU A 121 8.85 -15.60 -2.07
N GLN A 122 10.04 -15.29 -1.52
CA GLN A 122 10.96 -16.28 -0.96
C GLN A 122 10.60 -16.67 0.51
N GLY A 123 9.49 -16.15 1.04
CA GLY A 123 9.06 -16.35 2.42
C GLY A 123 9.76 -15.41 3.41
N THR A 124 9.57 -15.65 4.71
CA THR A 124 9.99 -14.72 5.79
C THR A 124 11.15 -15.25 6.64
N ILE A 125 11.63 -16.47 6.36
CA ILE A 125 12.69 -17.12 7.12
C ILE A 125 14.05 -16.85 6.48
N TYR A 126 14.96 -16.26 7.25
CA TYR A 126 16.33 -15.97 6.84
C TYR A 126 17.33 -16.61 7.81
N HIS A 127 18.11 -17.59 7.35
CA HIS A 127 19.06 -18.36 8.18
C HIS A 127 18.44 -18.93 9.48
N GLY A 128 17.20 -19.43 9.39
CA GLY A 128 16.45 -19.98 10.53
C GLY A 128 15.83 -18.93 11.45
N THR A 129 16.02 -17.64 11.16
CA THR A 129 15.37 -16.52 11.86
C THR A 129 14.09 -16.16 11.13
N ASP A 130 12.97 -16.12 11.86
CA ASP A 130 11.73 -15.55 11.33
C ASP A 130 11.80 -14.02 11.44
N LEU A 131 11.95 -13.36 10.28
CA LEU A 131 12.12 -11.90 10.23
C LEU A 131 10.85 -11.17 10.65
N VAL A 132 9.67 -11.70 10.32
CA VAL A 132 8.39 -11.12 10.73
C VAL A 132 8.29 -11.16 12.26
N GLN A 133 8.51 -12.32 12.88
CA GLN A 133 8.43 -12.44 14.33
C GLN A 133 9.49 -11.59 15.03
N SER A 134 10.68 -11.47 14.43
CA SER A 134 11.74 -10.60 14.94
C SER A 134 11.31 -9.13 14.93
N ILE A 135 10.82 -8.61 13.79
CA ILE A 135 10.38 -7.21 13.68
C ILE A 135 9.18 -6.93 14.59
N LEU A 136 8.21 -7.84 14.66
CA LEU A 136 7.09 -7.73 15.60
C LEU A 136 7.57 -7.61 17.05
N SER A 137 8.62 -8.34 17.43
CA SER A 137 9.21 -8.27 18.78
C SER A 137 9.93 -6.95 19.09
N PHE A 138 10.21 -6.12 18.07
CA PHE A 138 10.86 -4.82 18.24
C PHE A 138 9.86 -3.70 18.58
N GLN A 139 8.56 -3.98 18.58
CA GLN A 139 7.58 -2.98 18.98
C GLN A 139 7.68 -2.67 20.49
N GLN A 140 7.75 -1.38 20.81
CA GLN A 140 7.78 -0.84 22.16
C GLN A 140 6.37 -0.50 22.65
N GLU A 141 6.21 -0.29 23.96
CA GLU A 141 4.91 0.01 24.57
C GLU A 141 4.24 1.29 24.05
N ASP A 142 5.05 2.24 23.57
CA ASP A 142 4.64 3.52 22.99
C ASP A 142 4.35 3.44 21.49
N GLY A 143 4.53 2.27 20.86
CA GLY A 143 4.28 2.03 19.44
C GLY A 143 5.51 2.10 18.54
N GLN A 144 6.67 2.57 19.02
CA GLN A 144 7.90 2.58 18.22
C GLN A 144 8.30 1.15 17.82
N PHE A 145 8.77 0.94 16.60
CA PHE A 145 9.49 -0.29 16.25
C PHE A 145 10.98 0.04 16.23
N ALA A 146 11.73 -0.50 17.17
CA ALA A 146 13.18 -0.31 17.27
C ALA A 146 13.80 -1.27 18.29
N ARG A 147 15.06 -1.63 18.10
CA ARG A 147 15.86 -2.36 19.09
C ARG A 147 16.42 -1.36 20.10
N VAL A 148 15.54 -0.78 20.91
CA VAL A 148 15.87 0.31 21.86
C VAL A 148 16.97 -0.06 22.85
N LEU A 149 17.00 -1.31 23.33
CA LEU A 149 18.07 -1.81 24.22
C LEU A 149 19.44 -1.92 23.53
N GLN A 150 19.48 -1.77 22.20
CA GLN A 150 20.66 -1.84 21.37
C GLN A 150 21.04 -0.47 20.79
N GLY A 151 20.41 0.61 21.27
CA GLY A 151 20.79 1.99 20.95
C GLY A 151 19.88 2.69 19.92
N GLU A 152 18.81 2.05 19.46
CA GLU A 152 17.91 2.63 18.45
C GLU A 152 16.75 3.47 19.03
N ARG A 153 16.94 3.99 20.26
CA ARG A 153 15.92 4.84 20.88
C ARG A 153 15.70 6.09 20.02
N GLY A 154 14.45 6.38 19.68
CA GLY A 154 14.10 7.55 18.87
C GLY A 154 14.42 7.44 17.38
N PHE A 155 14.90 6.30 16.91
CA PHE A 155 15.14 6.07 15.48
C PHE A 155 13.79 5.97 14.74
N ILE A 156 13.49 7.00 13.97
CA ILE A 156 12.26 7.13 13.17
C ILE A 156 12.35 6.19 11.98
N ASN A 157 13.53 6.11 11.34
CA ASN A 157 13.75 5.19 10.22
C ASN A 157 13.49 3.72 10.60
N SER A 158 13.94 3.27 11.77
CA SER A 158 13.72 1.90 12.25
C SER A 158 12.23 1.59 12.36
N HIS A 159 11.44 2.56 12.83
CA HIS A 159 10.00 2.46 12.91
C HIS A 159 9.35 2.35 11.53
N MET A 160 9.70 3.28 10.65
CA MET A 160 9.16 3.35 9.29
C MET A 160 9.47 2.10 8.46
N TRP A 161 10.72 1.66 8.44
CA TRP A 161 11.15 0.47 7.69
C TRP A 161 10.50 -0.82 8.22
N SER A 162 10.31 -0.93 9.54
CA SER A 162 9.62 -2.07 10.14
C SER A 162 8.18 -2.19 9.65
N ILE A 163 7.44 -1.08 9.61
CA ILE A 163 6.04 -1.07 9.17
C ILE A 163 5.94 -1.38 7.67
N LEU A 164 6.82 -0.79 6.85
CA LEU A 164 6.90 -1.14 5.42
C LEU A 164 7.15 -2.63 5.23
N ALA A 165 8.10 -3.20 5.96
CA ALA A 165 8.46 -4.61 5.85
C ALA A 165 7.36 -5.56 6.33
N LEU A 166 6.68 -5.25 7.44
CA LEU A 166 5.55 -6.02 7.96
C LEU A 166 4.36 -5.97 7.00
N ASN A 167 4.01 -4.78 6.49
CA ASN A 167 2.96 -4.64 5.49
C ASN A 167 3.31 -5.40 4.19
N ALA A 168 4.57 -5.34 3.74
CA ALA A 168 5.03 -6.10 2.57
C ALA A 168 4.91 -7.62 2.77
N ALA A 169 5.09 -8.09 4.00
CA ALA A 169 4.88 -9.48 4.41
C ALA A 169 3.40 -9.84 4.66
N GLY A 170 2.47 -8.94 4.38
CA GLY A 170 1.03 -9.14 4.60
C GLY A 170 0.64 -9.27 6.07
N GLN A 171 1.40 -8.64 6.98
CA GLN A 171 1.15 -8.70 8.42
C GLN A 171 0.40 -7.45 8.89
N ASP A 172 -0.60 -7.66 9.75
CA ASP A 172 -1.24 -6.58 10.49
C ASP A 172 -0.23 -5.90 11.42
N ILE A 173 -0.33 -4.58 11.57
CA ILE A 173 0.54 -3.84 12.49
C ILE A 173 -0.05 -3.92 13.91
N PRO A 174 0.63 -4.57 14.87
CA PRO A 174 0.16 -4.57 16.25
C PRO A 174 0.13 -3.14 16.81
N ALA A 175 -0.84 -2.86 17.69
CA ALA A 175 -1.02 -1.53 18.28
C ALA A 175 -0.93 -0.38 17.26
N GLU A 176 -1.54 -0.55 16.08
CA GLU A 176 -1.47 0.36 14.93
C GLU A 176 -1.70 1.83 15.31
N GLU A 177 -2.71 2.11 16.13
CA GLU A 177 -2.99 3.47 16.64
C GLU A 177 -1.80 4.10 17.36
N LYS A 178 -1.13 3.32 18.21
CA LYS A 178 0.05 3.81 18.95
C LYS A 178 1.22 4.01 18.01
N ALA A 179 1.44 3.09 17.07
CA ALA A 179 2.46 3.23 16.04
C ALA A 179 2.25 4.51 15.22
N ARG A 180 1.01 4.77 14.80
CA ARG A 180 0.62 5.97 14.06
C ARG A 180 0.87 7.23 14.86
N GLN A 181 0.31 7.29 16.07
CA GLN A 181 0.47 8.46 16.92
C GLN A 181 1.93 8.70 17.31
N TRP A 182 2.72 7.64 17.47
CA TRP A 182 4.15 7.75 17.72
C TRP A 182 4.86 8.48 16.58
N LEU A 183 4.60 8.08 15.33
CA LEU A 183 5.17 8.73 14.14
C LEU A 183 4.67 10.16 13.99
N ILE A 184 3.36 10.42 14.10
CA ILE A 184 2.78 11.78 14.05
C ILE A 184 3.51 12.71 15.03
N ASN A 185 3.74 12.24 16.25
CA ASN A 185 4.42 13.02 17.29
C ASN A 185 5.92 13.26 17.05
N ARG A 186 6.50 12.68 15.98
CA ARG A 186 7.89 12.93 15.57
C ARG A 186 8.01 13.82 14.34
N GLN A 187 6.90 14.37 13.83
CA GLN A 187 6.98 15.42 12.81
C GLN A 187 7.67 16.64 13.41
N ASN A 188 8.67 17.17 12.70
CA ASN A 188 9.31 18.42 13.08
C ASN A 188 8.38 19.60 12.81
N SER A 189 8.67 20.75 13.42
CA SER A 189 7.84 21.96 13.28
C SER A 189 7.78 22.53 11.86
N ASP A 190 8.63 22.06 10.95
CA ASP A 190 8.63 22.41 9.53
C ASP A 190 7.75 21.49 8.67
N GLY A 191 7.08 20.52 9.28
CA GLY A 191 6.22 19.53 8.61
C GLY A 191 6.95 18.30 8.09
N GLY A 192 8.29 18.29 8.15
CA GLY A 192 9.10 17.17 7.69
C GLY A 192 9.45 16.16 8.78
N PHE A 193 10.16 15.12 8.38
CA PHE A 193 10.73 14.08 9.23
C PHE A 193 12.22 13.91 8.92
N GLY A 194 13.01 13.57 9.94
CA GLY A 194 14.38 13.11 9.78
C GLY A 194 14.54 11.66 10.27
N TRP A 195 15.69 11.05 10.03
CA TRP A 195 15.93 9.63 10.36
C TRP A 195 15.82 9.29 11.85
N CYS A 196 16.00 10.27 12.74
CA CYS A 196 15.93 10.12 14.20
C CYS A 196 15.29 11.36 14.85
N GLU A 197 14.65 11.16 15.99
CA GLU A 197 14.10 12.24 16.81
C GLU A 197 15.14 13.34 17.08
N GLY A 198 14.74 14.59 16.85
CA GLY A 198 15.58 15.78 17.03
C GLY A 198 16.58 16.05 15.91
N VAL A 199 16.63 15.21 14.88
CA VAL A 199 17.42 15.48 13.66
C VAL A 199 16.59 16.36 12.71
N PRO A 200 17.22 17.32 12.00
CA PRO A 200 16.54 18.10 10.96
C PRO A 200 15.83 17.22 9.93
N SER A 201 14.72 17.73 9.41
CA SER A 201 13.95 17.06 8.36
C SER A 201 14.75 16.95 7.06
N ASP A 202 14.43 15.93 6.27
CA ASP A 202 14.90 15.76 4.89
C ASP A 202 13.83 15.14 3.98
N ALA A 203 14.06 15.22 2.66
CA ALA A 203 13.08 14.77 1.68
C ALA A 203 12.88 13.25 1.69
N ASP A 204 13.90 12.47 2.01
CA ASP A 204 13.88 11.00 1.91
C ASP A 204 13.02 10.44 3.05
N ASP A 205 13.36 10.80 4.30
CA ASP A 205 12.63 10.36 5.48
C ASP A 205 11.19 10.92 5.50
N THR A 206 10.98 12.15 5.02
CA THR A 206 9.63 12.72 4.90
C THR A 206 8.78 11.95 3.88
N ALA A 207 9.34 11.59 2.72
CA ALA A 207 8.61 10.82 1.71
C ALA A 207 8.29 9.38 2.17
N VAL A 208 9.18 8.78 2.97
CA VAL A 208 8.93 7.49 3.62
C VAL A 208 7.86 7.62 4.72
N ALA A 209 7.89 8.70 5.51
CA ALA A 209 6.89 8.95 6.54
C ALA A 209 5.47 9.08 5.96
N ILE A 210 5.31 9.77 4.82
CA ILE A 210 4.02 9.83 4.11
C ILE A 210 3.50 8.43 3.79
N GLN A 211 4.35 7.56 3.23
CA GLN A 211 3.97 6.17 2.92
C GLN A 211 3.51 5.42 4.17
N VAL A 212 4.28 5.52 5.26
CA VAL A 212 4.00 4.81 6.51
C VAL A 212 2.75 5.34 7.21
N LEU A 213 2.54 6.65 7.25
CA LEU A 213 1.33 7.25 7.83
C LEU A 213 0.07 6.74 7.13
N ILE A 214 0.08 6.67 5.80
CA ILE A 214 -1.06 6.16 5.03
C ILE A 214 -1.25 4.66 5.27
N LEU A 215 -0.16 3.89 5.37
CA LEU A 215 -0.25 2.46 5.73
C LEU A 215 -0.84 2.24 7.12
N LEU A 216 -0.61 3.16 8.05
CA LEU A 216 -1.20 3.14 9.39
C LEU A 216 -2.61 3.74 9.44
N GLY A 217 -3.20 4.11 8.29
CA GLY A 217 -4.59 4.53 8.19
C GLY A 217 -4.85 6.03 8.14
N GLU A 218 -3.83 6.88 8.00
CA GLU A 218 -4.05 8.30 7.67
C GLU A 218 -4.60 8.46 6.26
N ASP A 219 -5.67 9.25 6.10
CA ASP A 219 -6.21 9.61 4.78
C ASP A 219 -5.41 10.81 4.22
N PRO A 220 -4.72 10.69 3.07
CA PRO A 220 -3.92 11.78 2.51
C PRO A 220 -4.75 13.03 2.14
N CYS A 221 -6.07 12.92 1.98
CA CYS A 221 -6.94 14.08 1.70
C CYS A 221 -7.27 14.88 2.97
N ASP A 222 -7.34 14.23 4.13
CA ASP A 222 -7.83 14.84 5.37
C ASP A 222 -6.73 15.03 6.43
N SER A 223 -5.67 14.22 6.40
CA SER A 223 -4.57 14.22 7.36
C SER A 223 -3.69 15.47 7.30
N GLU A 224 -3.67 16.23 8.39
CA GLU A 224 -2.84 17.45 8.49
C GLU A 224 -1.35 17.13 8.48
N VAL A 225 -0.93 16.06 9.17
CA VAL A 225 0.48 15.61 9.16
C VAL A 225 0.96 15.31 7.74
N ILE A 226 0.13 14.67 6.90
CA ILE A 226 0.47 14.39 5.50
C ILE A 226 0.51 15.69 4.68
N LYS A 227 -0.46 16.59 4.86
CA LYS A 227 -0.48 17.90 4.18
C LYS A 227 0.77 18.71 4.49
N ASP A 228 1.17 18.75 5.76
CA ASP A 228 2.38 19.42 6.23
C ASP A 228 3.64 18.78 5.64
N SER A 229 3.70 17.45 5.57
CA SER A 229 4.82 16.75 4.92
C SER A 229 4.90 17.01 3.41
N LEU A 230 3.77 17.05 2.71
CA LEU A 230 3.75 17.43 1.30
C LEU A 230 4.17 18.88 1.09
N ALA A 231 3.76 19.79 1.98
CA ALA A 231 4.21 21.17 1.97
C ALA A 231 5.72 21.28 2.23
N TYR A 232 6.25 20.52 3.19
CA TYR A 232 7.68 20.42 3.44
C TYR A 232 8.44 19.95 2.19
N LEU A 233 7.98 18.89 1.52
CA LEU A 233 8.59 18.41 0.28
C LEU A 233 8.66 19.50 -0.80
N LYS A 234 7.65 20.39 -0.91
CA LYS A 234 7.75 21.53 -1.84
C LYS A 234 8.95 22.42 -1.56
N THR A 235 9.33 22.58 -0.29
CA THR A 235 10.48 23.41 0.09
C THR A 235 11.82 22.74 -0.24
N CYS A 236 11.86 21.41 -0.34
CA CYS A 236 13.04 20.64 -0.70
C CYS A 236 13.32 20.62 -2.21
N GLN A 237 12.36 21.01 -3.04
CA GLN A 237 12.47 20.89 -4.49
C GLN A 237 13.41 21.96 -5.07
N GLY A 238 14.44 21.52 -5.78
CA GLY A 238 15.41 22.36 -6.45
C GLY A 238 14.86 23.04 -7.72
N ALA A 239 15.61 24.02 -8.23
CA ALA A 239 15.27 24.71 -9.48
C ALA A 239 15.35 23.81 -10.74
N ASP A 240 16.02 22.67 -10.62
CA ASP A 240 16.10 21.59 -11.61
C ASP A 240 14.94 20.59 -11.50
N GLY A 241 14.01 20.80 -10.57
CA GLY A 241 12.86 19.93 -10.31
C GLY A 241 13.17 18.71 -9.44
N GLY A 242 14.45 18.44 -9.14
CA GLY A 242 14.87 17.33 -8.30
C GLY A 242 14.89 17.65 -6.80
N TYR A 243 15.25 16.65 -6.01
CA TYR A 243 15.19 16.68 -4.54
C TYR A 243 16.52 16.32 -3.91
N SER A 244 16.80 16.90 -2.75
CA SER A 244 17.98 16.61 -1.95
C SER A 244 17.58 16.12 -0.55
N SER A 245 18.40 15.27 0.05
CA SER A 245 18.23 14.83 1.44
C SER A 245 18.82 15.83 2.45
N GLY A 246 19.03 17.09 2.03
CA GLY A 246 19.42 18.22 2.88
C GLY A 246 20.65 17.96 3.76
N TYR A 247 20.45 18.10 5.07
CA TYR A 247 21.49 18.25 6.10
C TYR A 247 22.66 17.26 6.03
N LEU A 248 22.42 16.00 5.67
CA LEU A 248 23.46 14.95 5.66
C LEU A 248 24.15 14.74 4.30
N ALA A 249 23.47 15.02 3.18
CA ALA A 249 24.02 14.77 1.84
C ALA A 249 24.26 16.05 1.01
N GLY A 250 23.97 17.21 1.58
CA GLY A 250 24.09 18.52 0.95
C GLY A 250 22.85 18.91 0.14
N ASP A 251 22.82 20.18 -0.27
CA ASP A 251 21.63 20.82 -0.85
C ASP A 251 21.43 20.54 -2.35
N LYS A 252 22.10 19.52 -2.89
CA LYS A 252 22.05 19.21 -4.33
C LYS A 252 21.07 18.07 -4.61
N SER A 253 20.27 18.27 -5.65
CA SER A 253 19.35 17.26 -6.16
C SER A 253 20.09 15.97 -6.52
N ASN A 254 19.54 14.83 -6.13
CA ASN A 254 20.13 13.52 -6.37
C ASN A 254 19.05 12.46 -6.67
N SER A 255 19.44 11.41 -7.38
CA SER A 255 18.53 10.37 -7.86
C SER A 255 17.88 9.54 -6.76
N SER A 256 18.53 9.38 -5.60
CA SER A 256 17.98 8.59 -4.50
C SER A 256 16.83 9.35 -3.83
N SER A 257 17.02 10.63 -3.55
CA SER A 257 15.98 11.52 -3.04
C SER A 257 14.81 11.66 -4.00
N ASP A 258 15.07 11.82 -5.31
CA ASP A 258 13.99 11.85 -6.31
C ASP A 258 13.16 10.57 -6.27
N ALA A 259 13.81 9.40 -6.19
CA ALA A 259 13.12 8.13 -6.17
C ALA A 259 12.25 7.94 -4.91
N TRP A 260 12.72 8.38 -3.74
CA TRP A 260 11.90 8.34 -2.52
C TRP A 260 10.73 9.30 -2.59
N VAL A 261 10.95 10.53 -3.04
CA VAL A 261 9.89 11.53 -3.19
C VAL A 261 8.83 11.07 -4.20
N ILE A 262 9.23 10.52 -5.35
CA ILE A 262 8.30 9.92 -6.31
C ILE A 262 7.40 8.90 -5.61
N GLN A 263 7.96 8.00 -4.80
CA GLN A 263 7.18 6.99 -4.09
C GLN A 263 6.25 7.60 -3.03
N GLY A 264 6.71 8.60 -2.27
CA GLY A 264 5.88 9.34 -1.30
C GLY A 264 4.71 10.07 -1.96
N LEU A 265 4.93 10.72 -3.10
CA LEU A 265 3.89 11.40 -3.86
C LEU A 265 2.86 10.44 -4.43
N LEU A 266 3.31 9.34 -5.04
CA LEU A 266 2.41 8.29 -5.53
C LEU A 266 1.61 7.70 -4.37
N ALA A 267 2.22 7.57 -3.20
CA ALA A 267 1.53 7.10 -2.01
C ALA A 267 0.47 8.10 -1.50
N ALA A 268 0.71 9.40 -1.61
CA ALA A 268 -0.30 10.41 -1.32
C ALA A 268 -1.38 10.55 -2.41
N GLY A 269 -1.40 9.66 -3.41
CA GLY A 269 -2.32 9.75 -4.56
C GLY A 269 -1.98 10.90 -5.53
N GLN A 270 -0.78 11.48 -5.43
CA GLN A 270 -0.35 12.60 -6.26
C GLN A 270 0.52 12.13 -7.42
N SER A 271 0.29 12.70 -8.60
CA SER A 271 1.13 12.48 -9.77
C SER A 271 2.45 13.25 -9.63
N PRO A 272 3.62 12.59 -9.59
CA PRO A 272 4.93 13.26 -9.49
C PRO A 272 5.25 14.16 -10.69
N ALA A 273 4.58 13.94 -11.82
CA ALA A 273 4.71 14.72 -13.04
C ALA A 273 3.68 15.86 -13.16
N ALA A 274 2.79 16.04 -12.16
CA ALA A 274 1.81 17.11 -12.18
C ALA A 274 2.46 18.50 -12.09
N GLU A 275 1.77 19.52 -12.61
CA GLU A 275 2.22 20.91 -12.61
C GLU A 275 2.54 21.40 -11.19
N VAL A 276 1.75 21.00 -10.20
CA VAL A 276 1.99 21.36 -8.80
C VAL A 276 3.37 20.89 -8.34
N TRP A 277 3.88 19.76 -8.82
CA TRP A 277 5.20 19.18 -8.51
C TRP A 277 6.29 19.53 -9.54
N SER A 278 6.06 20.56 -10.36
CA SER A 278 6.98 20.94 -11.43
C SER A 278 7.52 22.36 -11.27
N VAL A 279 8.82 22.54 -11.44
CA VAL A 279 9.53 23.82 -11.50
C VAL A 279 10.00 24.05 -12.93
N LYS A 280 9.39 25.02 -13.63
CA LYS A 280 9.68 25.34 -15.04
C LYS A 280 9.60 24.12 -15.97
N GLY A 281 8.66 23.21 -15.69
CA GLY A 281 8.46 21.97 -16.44
C GLY A 281 9.38 20.81 -16.04
N ASN A 282 10.28 20.99 -15.08
CA ASN A 282 11.06 19.90 -14.51
C ASN A 282 10.45 19.44 -13.17
N ASN A 283 10.48 18.14 -12.91
CA ASN A 283 10.04 17.50 -11.67
C ASN A 283 11.01 16.36 -11.30
N ALA A 284 10.73 15.66 -10.21
CA ALA A 284 11.56 14.56 -9.72
C ALA A 284 11.78 13.48 -10.78
N VAL A 285 10.76 13.16 -11.59
CA VAL A 285 10.86 12.14 -12.64
C VAL A 285 11.79 12.62 -13.75
N THR A 286 11.60 13.84 -14.26
CA THR A 286 12.47 14.37 -15.33
C THR A 286 13.91 14.56 -14.88
N HIS A 287 14.12 14.98 -13.62
CA HIS A 287 15.47 15.13 -13.06
C HIS A 287 16.14 13.75 -12.92
N LEU A 288 15.44 12.77 -12.34
CA LEU A 288 15.91 11.39 -12.22
C LEU A 288 16.30 10.81 -13.59
N LEU A 289 15.44 10.93 -14.61
CA LEU A 289 15.74 10.45 -15.96
C LEU A 289 16.94 11.16 -16.59
N GLY A 290 17.15 12.45 -16.28
CA GLY A 290 18.32 13.20 -16.70
C GLY A 290 19.64 12.70 -16.09
N LEU A 291 19.58 11.90 -15.02
CA LEU A 291 20.72 11.25 -14.39
C LEU A 291 21.03 9.86 -14.98
N GLN A 292 20.25 9.37 -15.94
CA GLN A 292 20.57 8.12 -16.64
C GLN A 292 21.55 8.37 -17.81
N ASP A 293 22.57 7.52 -17.95
CA ASP A 293 23.45 7.56 -19.12
C ASP A 293 23.13 6.52 -20.20
N GLN A 294 23.97 6.46 -21.23
CA GLN A 294 23.80 5.54 -22.36
C GLN A 294 23.95 4.06 -21.98
N SER A 295 24.72 3.74 -20.94
CA SER A 295 24.87 2.38 -20.41
C SER A 295 23.63 1.92 -19.64
N GLY A 296 22.84 2.88 -19.15
CA GLY A 296 21.62 2.64 -18.36
C GLY A 296 21.79 2.82 -16.86
N LEU A 297 23.01 3.06 -16.38
CA LEU A 297 23.23 3.44 -14.99
C LEU A 297 22.60 4.80 -14.70
N PHE A 298 22.12 4.95 -13.47
CA PHE A 298 21.76 6.24 -12.90
C PHE A 298 22.90 6.76 -12.03
N TYR A 299 23.35 7.97 -12.29
CA TYR A 299 24.28 8.66 -11.40
C TYR A 299 23.59 9.06 -10.10
N TYR A 300 24.32 9.08 -8.99
CA TYR A 300 23.81 9.66 -7.74
C TYR A 300 23.56 11.17 -7.93
N MET A 301 24.56 11.86 -8.46
CA MET A 301 24.53 13.26 -8.90
C MET A 301 25.28 13.36 -10.23
N PRO A 302 25.13 14.43 -11.03
CA PRO A 302 25.84 14.54 -12.31
C PRO A 302 27.35 14.22 -12.20
N GLY A 303 27.78 13.16 -12.89
CA GLY A 303 29.17 12.70 -12.91
C GLY A 303 29.65 11.85 -11.72
N VAL A 304 28.80 11.60 -10.72
CA VAL A 304 29.13 10.77 -9.55
C VAL A 304 28.72 9.31 -9.78
N VAL A 305 29.70 8.48 -10.13
CA VAL A 305 29.51 7.05 -10.47
C VAL A 305 29.56 6.09 -9.28
N ALA A 306 30.05 6.53 -8.12
CA ALA A 306 30.17 5.67 -6.94
C ALA A 306 28.79 5.27 -6.43
N GLY A 307 28.58 3.98 -6.13
CA GLY A 307 27.28 3.46 -5.66
C GLY A 307 26.22 3.28 -6.76
N SER A 308 26.60 3.42 -8.03
CA SER A 308 25.69 3.38 -9.19
C SER A 308 24.81 2.13 -9.28
N THR A 309 25.26 0.97 -8.77
CA THR A 309 24.41 -0.23 -8.69
C THR A 309 23.20 -0.03 -7.78
N GLN A 310 23.43 0.45 -6.55
CA GLN A 310 22.34 0.74 -5.62
C GLN A 310 21.49 1.90 -6.11
N THR A 311 22.10 2.98 -6.59
CA THR A 311 21.36 4.13 -7.13
C THR A 311 20.47 3.74 -8.31
N THR A 312 20.96 2.90 -9.21
CA THR A 312 20.16 2.38 -10.33
C THR A 312 19.01 1.51 -9.84
N ALA A 313 19.24 0.68 -8.82
CA ALA A 313 18.17 -0.13 -8.22
C ALA A 313 17.07 0.73 -7.58
N THR A 314 17.43 1.79 -6.85
CA THR A 314 16.45 2.71 -6.25
C THR A 314 15.69 3.50 -7.32
N ALA A 315 16.36 3.95 -8.38
CA ALA A 315 15.71 4.59 -9.53
C ALA A 315 14.74 3.62 -10.22
N LEU A 316 15.14 2.36 -10.39
CA LEU A 316 14.30 1.32 -10.98
C LEU A 316 13.05 1.05 -10.13
N MET A 317 13.19 1.06 -8.80
CA MET A 317 12.09 0.89 -7.86
C MET A 317 10.98 1.95 -8.03
N SER A 318 11.34 3.21 -8.26
CA SER A 318 10.37 4.28 -8.47
C SER A 318 9.82 4.30 -9.89
N LEU A 319 10.66 4.10 -10.91
CA LEU A 319 10.28 4.15 -12.31
C LEU A 319 9.45 2.93 -12.75
N GLY A 320 9.77 1.73 -12.26
CA GLY A 320 9.00 0.52 -12.55
C GLY A 320 7.52 0.66 -12.13
N ARG A 321 7.29 1.31 -10.98
CA ARG A 321 5.93 1.60 -10.48
C ARG A 321 5.16 2.61 -11.34
N ILE A 322 5.85 3.57 -11.98
CA ILE A 322 5.23 4.51 -12.91
C ILE A 322 4.98 3.81 -14.26
N ALA A 323 5.95 3.08 -14.79
CA ALA A 323 5.88 2.46 -16.11
C ALA A 323 4.95 1.24 -16.19
N GLY A 324 4.65 0.58 -15.06
CA GLY A 324 3.59 -0.44 -14.97
C GLY A 324 2.17 0.13 -14.97
N SER A 325 2.00 1.46 -14.98
CA SER A 325 0.70 2.11 -15.21
C SER A 325 0.42 2.18 -16.73
N SER A 326 -0.85 2.15 -17.14
CA SER A 326 -1.30 2.01 -18.55
C SER A 326 -0.82 3.10 -19.53
N GLU A 327 0.02 4.03 -19.09
CA GLU A 327 0.67 5.03 -19.92
C GLU A 327 2.20 4.81 -19.86
N ASN A 328 2.77 4.24 -20.92
CA ASN A 328 4.21 4.05 -21.14
C ASN A 328 4.99 5.38 -21.30
N ASN A 329 4.62 6.44 -20.57
CA ASN A 329 5.20 7.77 -20.70
C ASN A 329 5.51 8.38 -19.32
N LEU A 330 6.76 8.24 -18.89
CA LEU A 330 7.28 8.73 -17.60
C LEU A 330 7.23 10.26 -17.42
N THR A 331 6.94 11.04 -18.48
CA THR A 331 7.11 12.51 -18.47
C THR A 331 5.82 13.31 -18.61
N GLN A 332 4.67 12.66 -18.82
CA GLN A 332 3.38 13.32 -18.85
C GLN A 332 2.73 13.28 -17.46
N PRO A 333 1.98 14.32 -17.04
CA PRO A 333 1.10 14.21 -15.89
C PRO A 333 0.16 13.02 -16.14
N LEU A 334 0.11 12.05 -15.22
CA LEU A 334 -0.98 11.06 -15.19
C LEU A 334 -2.28 11.85 -15.36
N SER A 335 -3.04 11.59 -16.42
CA SER A 335 -4.25 12.36 -16.69
C SER A 335 -5.19 12.27 -15.47
N GLU A 336 -5.96 13.30 -15.16
CA GLU A 336 -6.96 13.25 -14.07
C GLU A 336 -7.99 12.10 -14.26
N SER A 337 -8.08 11.54 -15.47
CA SER A 337 -8.87 10.36 -15.80
C SER A 337 -8.19 9.03 -15.43
N THR A 338 -6.91 9.02 -15.05
CA THR A 338 -6.08 7.82 -14.82
C THR A 338 -5.56 7.65 -13.38
N THR A 339 -6.19 8.28 -12.38
CA THR A 339 -6.11 7.82 -10.97
C THR A 339 -6.80 6.46 -10.76
N LYS A 340 -7.43 5.90 -11.80
CA LYS A 340 -7.97 4.54 -11.85
C LYS A 340 -6.93 3.55 -12.38
N ARG A 341 -5.99 3.16 -11.52
CA ARG A 341 -5.11 2.01 -11.76
C ARG A 341 -5.91 0.71 -11.76
N ALA A 342 -5.46 -0.26 -12.55
CA ALA A 342 -5.72 -1.67 -12.27
C ALA A 342 -5.10 -2.00 -10.90
N LEU A 343 -5.88 -2.61 -10.00
CA LEU A 343 -5.44 -2.94 -8.66
C LEU A 343 -4.50 -4.15 -8.74
N LEU A 344 -3.26 -4.01 -8.26
CA LEU A 344 -2.17 -4.97 -8.45
C LEU A 344 -2.47 -6.37 -7.89
N ASP A 345 -3.28 -6.44 -6.84
CA ASP A 345 -3.69 -7.66 -6.12
C ASP A 345 -5.11 -8.13 -6.47
N VAL A 346 -5.74 -7.53 -7.49
CA VAL A 346 -7.03 -7.95 -8.04
C VAL A 346 -6.87 -8.21 -9.54
N PRO A 347 -6.27 -9.35 -9.95
CA PRO A 347 -6.17 -9.71 -11.37
C PRO A 347 -7.56 -9.94 -12.00
N GLU A 348 -7.68 -9.88 -13.33
CA GLU A 348 -8.95 -10.10 -14.04
C GLU A 348 -9.63 -11.44 -13.70
N ALA A 349 -8.82 -12.45 -13.36
CA ALA A 349 -9.27 -13.77 -12.94
C ALA A 349 -9.75 -13.83 -11.48
N TYR A 350 -9.52 -12.79 -10.67
CA TYR A 350 -10.00 -12.73 -9.30
C TYR A 350 -11.53 -12.72 -9.28
N TRP A 351 -12.14 -13.53 -8.42
CA TRP A 351 -13.57 -13.83 -8.47
C TRP A 351 -14.48 -12.59 -8.34
N ALA A 352 -14.02 -11.54 -7.64
CA ALA A 352 -14.73 -10.27 -7.47
C ALA A 352 -14.15 -9.13 -8.33
N TYR A 353 -13.27 -9.43 -9.30
CA TYR A 353 -12.55 -8.43 -10.10
C TYR A 353 -13.50 -7.39 -10.68
N GLN A 354 -14.59 -7.84 -11.32
CA GLN A 354 -15.53 -6.95 -11.99
C GLN A 354 -16.19 -5.99 -10.98
N GLN A 355 -16.68 -6.51 -9.85
CA GLN A 355 -17.39 -5.72 -8.85
C GLN A 355 -16.46 -4.70 -8.18
N ILE A 356 -15.25 -5.13 -7.82
CA ILE A 356 -14.23 -4.25 -7.26
C ILE A 356 -13.86 -3.17 -8.27
N SER A 357 -13.55 -3.56 -9.51
CA SER A 357 -13.14 -2.64 -10.57
C SER A 357 -14.22 -1.61 -10.89
N GLU A 358 -15.50 -2.01 -10.91
CA GLU A 358 -16.62 -1.10 -11.16
C GLU A 358 -16.87 -0.14 -9.99
N LEU A 359 -16.69 -0.59 -8.75
CA LEU A 359 -16.85 0.27 -7.57
C LEU A 359 -15.69 1.23 -7.41
N VAL A 360 -14.47 0.80 -7.71
CA VAL A 360 -13.30 1.71 -7.81
C VAL A 360 -13.49 2.67 -8.97
N LYS A 361 -14.00 2.21 -10.12
CA LYS A 361 -14.37 3.07 -11.25
C LYS A 361 -15.50 4.06 -10.94
N ALA A 362 -16.25 3.87 -9.87
CA ALA A 362 -17.31 4.76 -9.45
C ALA A 362 -16.91 5.61 -8.22
N ASP A 363 -15.64 5.57 -7.80
CA ASP A 363 -15.11 6.25 -6.61
C ASP A 363 -15.86 5.88 -5.32
N VAL A 364 -16.48 4.69 -5.33
CA VAL A 364 -17.16 4.12 -4.16
C VAL A 364 -16.14 3.52 -3.20
N LEU A 365 -15.17 2.81 -3.75
CA LEU A 365 -14.08 2.17 -3.04
C LEU A 365 -12.75 2.67 -3.59
N ASN A 366 -11.74 2.72 -2.73
CA ASN A 366 -10.39 3.10 -3.12
C ASN A 366 -9.43 1.92 -2.89
N GLY A 367 -8.46 1.79 -3.79
CA GLY A 367 -7.26 1.02 -3.54
C GLY A 367 -6.34 1.71 -2.54
N TYR A 368 -5.33 0.99 -2.10
CA TYR A 368 -4.22 1.52 -1.34
C TYR A 368 -3.22 2.18 -2.28
N PRO A 369 -2.44 3.13 -1.78
CA PRO A 369 -1.51 3.86 -2.64
C PRO A 369 -0.34 3.05 -3.17
N ASP A 370 -0.06 1.90 -2.56
CA ASP A 370 0.87 0.89 -3.05
C ASP A 370 0.40 0.23 -4.36
N GLY A 371 -0.83 0.53 -4.81
CA GLY A 371 -1.46 0.01 -6.02
C GLY A 371 -2.39 -1.18 -5.76
N THR A 372 -2.54 -1.62 -4.52
CA THR A 372 -3.36 -2.79 -4.15
C THR A 372 -4.79 -2.39 -3.75
N PHE A 373 -5.69 -3.35 -3.52
CA PHE A 373 -7.03 -3.19 -2.98
C PHE A 373 -7.20 -3.86 -1.61
N LYS A 374 -6.30 -4.80 -1.29
CA LYS A 374 -6.29 -5.74 -0.17
C LYS A 374 -7.64 -6.46 -0.03
N PRO A 375 -8.07 -7.24 -1.04
CA PRO A 375 -9.43 -7.80 -1.10
C PRO A 375 -9.78 -8.70 0.09
N GLU A 376 -8.79 -9.32 0.72
CA GLU A 376 -8.98 -10.25 1.83
C GLU A 376 -8.98 -9.58 3.22
N ASN A 377 -8.65 -8.27 3.31
CA ASN A 377 -8.67 -7.57 4.60
C ASN A 377 -10.10 -7.52 5.15
N SER A 378 -10.22 -7.79 6.46
CA SER A 378 -11.49 -7.68 7.17
C SER A 378 -11.98 -6.24 7.18
N VAL A 379 -13.30 -6.06 7.04
CA VAL A 379 -13.94 -4.74 7.06
C VAL A 379 -14.59 -4.52 8.44
N ASN A 380 -14.37 -3.36 9.05
CA ASN A 380 -15.07 -2.98 10.27
C ASN A 380 -16.43 -2.31 9.98
N ARG A 381 -17.26 -2.18 11.01
CA ARG A 381 -18.63 -1.66 10.86
C ARG A 381 -18.67 -0.20 10.39
N ALA A 382 -17.70 0.62 10.79
CA ALA A 382 -17.59 2.01 10.34
C ALA A 382 -17.21 2.10 8.85
N GLU A 383 -16.22 1.32 8.41
CA GLU A 383 -15.82 1.19 7.01
C GLU A 383 -16.99 0.74 6.14
N PHE A 384 -17.71 -0.30 6.55
CA PHE A 384 -18.85 -0.77 5.77
C PHE A 384 -19.97 0.28 5.65
N ALA A 385 -20.24 1.07 6.70
CA ALA A 385 -21.19 2.18 6.63
C ALA A 385 -20.74 3.24 5.60
N THR A 386 -19.45 3.56 5.56
CA THR A 386 -18.85 4.45 4.56
C THR A 386 -19.01 3.88 3.14
N MET A 387 -18.73 2.58 2.95
CA MET A 387 -18.92 1.91 1.65
C MET A 387 -20.38 1.95 1.20
N MET A 388 -21.35 1.81 2.11
CA MET A 388 -22.78 1.87 1.81
C MET A 388 -23.22 3.26 1.37
N VAL A 389 -22.82 4.31 2.10
CA VAL A 389 -23.17 5.70 1.74
C VAL A 389 -22.60 6.07 0.37
N LYS A 390 -21.30 5.79 0.14
CA LYS A 390 -20.65 6.03 -1.15
C LYS A 390 -21.28 5.18 -2.26
N GLY A 391 -21.50 3.89 -2.00
CA GLY A 391 -22.04 2.94 -2.97
C GLY A 391 -23.45 3.28 -3.43
N MET A 392 -24.25 3.85 -2.54
CA MET A 392 -25.60 4.32 -2.84
C MET A 392 -25.65 5.78 -3.34
N GLY A 393 -24.50 6.44 -3.50
CA GLY A 393 -24.41 7.84 -3.97
C GLY A 393 -25.09 8.83 -3.02
N LEU A 394 -25.09 8.55 -1.72
CA LEU A 394 -25.75 9.38 -0.71
C LEU A 394 -24.84 10.53 -0.27
N THR A 395 -25.44 11.70 -0.01
CA THR A 395 -24.73 12.81 0.63
C THR A 395 -24.56 12.56 2.12
N ILE A 396 -23.37 12.86 2.63
CA ILE A 396 -23.08 12.78 4.06
C ILE A 396 -23.83 13.89 4.81
N ASP A 397 -24.31 13.58 6.01
CA ASP A 397 -24.91 14.57 6.89
C ASP A 397 -23.84 15.22 7.78
N ALA A 398 -23.36 16.38 7.34
CA ALA A 398 -22.28 17.12 7.98
C ALA A 398 -22.72 18.03 9.15
N ASN A 399 -24.02 18.16 9.44
CA ASN A 399 -24.53 19.13 10.42
C ASN A 399 -25.14 18.47 11.69
N GLY A 400 -24.59 18.79 12.86
CA GLY A 400 -25.27 19.14 14.13
C GLY A 400 -26.08 18.13 14.97
N ASP A 401 -26.52 16.99 14.45
CA ASP A 401 -27.26 16.00 15.27
C ASP A 401 -26.35 14.84 15.71
N GLU A 402 -26.38 14.39 16.96
CA GLU A 402 -25.62 13.22 17.42
C GLU A 402 -26.02 11.94 16.66
N THR A 403 -25.10 10.98 16.51
CA THR A 403 -25.39 9.65 15.92
C THR A 403 -26.38 8.82 16.75
N GLY A 404 -26.57 9.21 18.01
CA GLY A 404 -27.37 8.48 19.00
C GLY A 404 -26.65 7.27 19.61
N PHE A 405 -25.37 7.06 19.29
CA PHE A 405 -24.55 5.97 19.84
C PHE A 405 -23.50 6.48 20.80
N LEU A 406 -23.36 5.80 21.95
CA LEU A 406 -22.44 6.18 23.03
C LEU A 406 -20.96 6.07 22.66
N ASP A 407 -20.64 5.27 21.64
CA ASP A 407 -19.28 4.94 21.19
C ASP A 407 -18.96 5.49 19.79
N VAL A 408 -19.76 6.45 19.31
CA VAL A 408 -19.47 7.19 18.06
C VAL A 408 -19.53 8.69 18.35
N PRO A 409 -18.41 9.28 18.84
CA PRO A 409 -18.26 10.72 19.02
C PRO A 409 -18.56 11.52 17.75
N GLU A 410 -18.92 12.79 17.90
CA GLU A 410 -19.27 13.65 16.76
C GLU A 410 -18.10 13.83 15.78
N ASP A 411 -16.88 13.90 16.30
CA ASP A 411 -15.61 14.04 15.58
C ASP A 411 -15.03 12.71 15.07
N PHE A 412 -15.70 11.59 15.30
CA PHE A 412 -15.28 10.31 14.74
C PHE A 412 -15.36 10.34 13.20
N TRP A 413 -14.31 9.89 12.51
CA TRP A 413 -14.17 9.98 11.05
C TRP A 413 -15.39 9.43 10.27
N ALA A 414 -16.04 8.37 10.79
CA ALA A 414 -17.21 7.77 10.14
C ALA A 414 -18.55 8.32 10.64
N SER A 415 -18.57 9.29 11.56
CA SER A 415 -19.78 9.81 12.22
C SER A 415 -20.85 10.23 11.23
N GLY A 416 -20.49 11.04 10.22
CA GLY A 416 -21.40 11.46 9.16
C GLY A 416 -21.96 10.30 8.33
N TYR A 417 -21.14 9.31 8.01
CA TYR A 417 -21.54 8.13 7.23
C TYR A 417 -22.49 7.22 8.02
N ILE A 418 -22.17 6.96 9.29
CA ILE A 418 -23.00 6.18 10.21
C ILE A 418 -24.35 6.86 10.40
N LYS A 419 -24.35 8.18 10.63
CA LYS A 419 -25.56 8.99 10.78
C LYS A 419 -26.45 8.92 9.55
N THR A 420 -25.89 9.08 8.35
CA THR A 420 -26.63 8.95 7.09
C THR A 420 -27.27 7.55 6.99
N CYS A 421 -26.52 6.49 7.29
CA CYS A 421 -27.04 5.12 7.30
C CYS A 421 -28.18 4.92 8.30
N VAL A 422 -28.09 5.51 9.50
CA VAL A 422 -29.14 5.43 10.53
C VAL A 422 -30.38 6.20 10.11
N LYS A 423 -30.25 7.45 9.62
CA LYS A 423 -31.38 8.27 9.15
C LYS A 423 -32.12 7.60 7.98
N LYS A 424 -31.40 6.85 7.14
CA LYS A 424 -31.97 6.04 6.05
C LYS A 424 -32.56 4.71 6.51
N GLY A 425 -32.33 4.30 7.76
CA GLY A 425 -32.77 3.02 8.31
C GLY A 425 -31.95 1.80 7.86
N TYR A 426 -30.79 2.01 7.23
CA TYR A 426 -29.94 0.92 6.72
C TYR A 426 -29.20 0.20 7.84
N VAL A 427 -28.75 0.96 8.83
CA VAL A 427 -28.02 0.42 9.98
C VAL A 427 -28.76 0.70 11.27
N THR A 428 -28.74 -0.30 12.15
CA THR A 428 -29.20 -0.20 13.52
C THR A 428 -28.01 -0.40 14.47
N GLY A 429 -28.06 0.24 15.64
CA GLY A 429 -27.12 -0.04 16.72
C GLY A 429 -27.31 -1.43 17.33
N MET A 430 -26.45 -1.73 18.28
CA MET A 430 -26.49 -2.92 19.11
C MET A 430 -27.13 -2.65 20.47
N PRO A 431 -27.51 -3.69 21.22
CA PRO A 431 -27.98 -3.53 22.59
C PRO A 431 -27.01 -2.69 23.43
N GLY A 432 -27.54 -1.79 24.25
CA GLY A 432 -26.74 -0.87 25.05
C GLY A 432 -26.48 0.49 24.41
N GLY A 433 -27.08 0.79 23.25
CA GLY A 433 -26.97 2.12 22.62
C GLY A 433 -25.60 2.37 21.98
N VAL A 434 -24.95 1.32 21.49
CA VAL A 434 -23.61 1.37 20.89
C VAL A 434 -23.64 0.92 19.43
N PHE A 435 -22.74 1.43 18.62
CA PHE A 435 -22.54 1.05 17.22
C PHE A 435 -21.41 0.03 17.04
N SER A 436 -20.37 0.11 17.87
CA SER A 436 -19.08 -0.60 17.80
C SER A 436 -18.37 -0.43 16.46
N PRO A 437 -17.88 0.79 16.16
CA PRO A 437 -17.34 1.12 14.85
C PRO A 437 -16.11 0.31 14.44
N GLY A 438 -15.21 0.00 15.39
CA GLY A 438 -13.99 -0.79 15.13
C GLY A 438 -14.20 -2.30 15.10
N GLN A 439 -15.40 -2.81 15.39
CA GLN A 439 -15.66 -4.25 15.32
C GLN A 439 -15.79 -4.68 13.86
N SER A 440 -15.17 -5.81 13.48
CA SER A 440 -15.35 -6.43 12.17
C SER A 440 -16.83 -6.70 11.90
N ILE A 441 -17.29 -6.35 10.69
CA ILE A 441 -18.65 -6.64 10.28
C ILE A 441 -18.78 -8.12 9.93
N THR A 442 -19.80 -8.79 10.46
CA THR A 442 -20.10 -10.19 10.11
C THR A 442 -20.92 -10.29 8.83
N GLY A 443 -20.89 -11.44 8.15
CA GLY A 443 -21.73 -11.71 6.98
C GLY A 443 -23.22 -11.48 7.25
N ALA A 444 -23.73 -11.84 8.43
CA ALA A 444 -25.11 -11.63 8.85
C ALA A 444 -25.47 -10.14 9.01
N GLN A 445 -24.56 -9.35 9.57
CA GLN A 445 -24.77 -7.90 9.71
C GLN A 445 -24.73 -7.20 8.36
N LEU A 446 -23.79 -7.58 7.49
CA LEU A 446 -23.73 -7.12 6.11
C LEU A 446 -25.05 -7.42 5.38
N ALA A 447 -25.53 -8.68 5.43
CA ALA A 447 -26.78 -9.08 4.80
C ALA A 447 -27.99 -8.28 5.34
N ALA A 448 -28.06 -8.08 6.65
CA ALA A 448 -29.10 -7.28 7.29
C ALA A 448 -29.12 -5.83 6.78
N ILE A 449 -27.96 -5.22 6.60
CA ILE A 449 -27.85 -3.84 6.09
C ILE A 449 -28.31 -3.78 4.63
N LEU A 450 -27.85 -4.70 3.79
CA LEU A 450 -28.23 -4.72 2.36
C LEU A 450 -29.75 -4.90 2.17
N VAL A 451 -30.37 -5.80 2.95
CA VAL A 451 -31.83 -6.02 2.87
C VAL A 451 -32.62 -4.79 3.30
N ARG A 452 -32.16 -4.06 4.33
CA ARG A 452 -32.79 -2.79 4.74
C ARG A 452 -32.66 -1.69 3.70
N THR A 453 -31.72 -1.80 2.78
CA THR A 453 -31.55 -0.84 1.67
C THR A 453 -32.45 -1.17 0.47
N LEU A 454 -33.02 -2.38 0.39
CA LEU A 454 -33.97 -2.72 -0.68
C LEU A 454 -35.29 -1.96 -0.51
N PRO A 455 -35.99 -1.61 -1.61
CA PRO A 455 -37.29 -0.94 -1.59
C PRO A 455 -38.42 -1.93 -1.27
N MET A 456 -38.31 -2.62 -0.14
CA MET A 456 -39.25 -3.63 0.33
C MET A 456 -39.39 -3.58 1.84
N GLU A 457 -40.44 -4.21 2.37
CA GLU A 457 -40.59 -4.38 3.80
C GLU A 457 -39.47 -5.28 4.33
N THR A 458 -38.73 -4.80 5.33
CA THR A 458 -37.66 -5.58 5.95
C THR A 458 -38.26 -6.72 6.78
N PRO A 459 -37.82 -7.98 6.59
CA PRO A 459 -38.28 -9.10 7.39
C PRO A 459 -38.06 -8.88 8.90
N ALA A 460 -38.97 -9.42 9.72
CA ALA A 460 -38.83 -9.36 11.16
C ALA A 460 -37.56 -10.08 11.64
N VAL A 461 -36.84 -9.47 12.58
CA VAL A 461 -35.67 -10.06 13.23
C VAL A 461 -36.12 -11.17 14.19
N GLY A 462 -35.43 -12.31 14.23
CA GLY A 462 -35.68 -13.38 15.19
C GLY A 462 -36.75 -14.41 14.80
N SER A 463 -37.31 -14.33 13.60
CA SER A 463 -38.06 -15.45 13.02
C SER A 463 -37.07 -16.49 12.48
N GLY A 464 -36.87 -17.59 13.22
CA GLY A 464 -35.94 -18.67 12.87
C GLY A 464 -34.96 -19.02 13.99
N PRO A 465 -34.02 -19.95 13.76
CA PRO A 465 -33.03 -20.34 14.76
C PRO A 465 -32.02 -19.24 15.11
N TYR A 466 -31.86 -18.22 14.27
CA TYR A 466 -30.95 -17.08 14.49
C TYR A 466 -31.66 -15.75 14.23
N TRP A 467 -31.18 -14.68 14.85
CA TRP A 467 -31.76 -13.33 14.67
C TRP A 467 -31.76 -12.88 13.21
N TYR A 468 -30.77 -13.32 12.43
CA TYR A 468 -30.57 -12.96 11.03
C TYR A 468 -31.21 -13.93 10.03
N THR A 469 -31.94 -14.98 10.47
CA THR A 469 -32.38 -16.05 9.57
C THR A 469 -33.15 -15.53 8.35
N GLU A 470 -34.23 -14.78 8.53
CA GLU A 470 -34.99 -14.26 7.39
C GLU A 470 -34.23 -13.18 6.62
N LEU A 471 -33.36 -12.40 7.27
CA LEU A 471 -32.55 -11.39 6.59
C LEU A 471 -31.54 -12.04 5.63
N VAL A 472 -30.83 -13.07 6.07
CA VAL A 472 -29.90 -13.82 5.21
C VAL A 472 -30.66 -14.52 4.09
N LYS A 473 -31.83 -15.11 4.38
CA LYS A 473 -32.67 -15.73 3.36
C LYS A 473 -33.13 -14.73 2.30
N THR A 474 -33.65 -13.56 2.72
CA THR A 474 -34.05 -12.50 1.79
C THR A 474 -32.86 -11.96 1.00
N ALA A 475 -31.69 -11.80 1.62
CA ALA A 475 -30.49 -11.40 0.91
C ALA A 475 -30.09 -12.44 -0.16
N TYR A 476 -30.18 -13.73 0.17
CA TYR A 476 -29.93 -14.82 -0.76
C TYR A 476 -30.93 -14.83 -1.93
N GLU A 477 -32.22 -14.70 -1.65
CA GLU A 477 -33.30 -14.67 -2.67
C GLU A 477 -33.17 -13.48 -3.63
N ASN A 478 -32.60 -12.37 -3.16
CA ASN A 478 -32.32 -11.19 -3.98
C ASN A 478 -30.92 -11.19 -4.61
N GLY A 479 -30.14 -12.26 -4.47
CA GLY A 479 -28.80 -12.36 -5.08
C GLY A 479 -27.76 -11.38 -4.51
N LEU A 480 -27.93 -10.97 -3.24
CA LEU A 480 -27.06 -10.00 -2.57
C LEU A 480 -25.84 -10.63 -1.89
N LEU A 481 -25.81 -11.95 -1.74
CA LEU A 481 -24.76 -12.64 -0.98
C LEU A 481 -23.58 -13.03 -1.86
N TYR A 482 -22.38 -12.82 -1.35
CA TYR A 482 -21.12 -13.26 -1.97
C TYR A 482 -20.96 -14.79 -1.97
N PRO A 483 -20.12 -15.37 -2.85
CA PRO A 483 -19.82 -16.81 -2.88
C PRO A 483 -19.27 -17.33 -1.55
N ASP A 484 -19.63 -18.56 -1.17
CA ASP A 484 -19.23 -19.19 0.11
C ASP A 484 -19.65 -18.40 1.38
N PHE A 485 -20.78 -17.70 1.29
CA PHE A 485 -21.33 -16.88 2.38
C PHE A 485 -21.36 -17.59 3.74
N LYS A 486 -20.79 -16.91 4.75
CA LYS A 486 -20.79 -17.37 6.16
C LYS A 486 -21.36 -16.28 7.05
N PRO A 487 -22.53 -16.49 7.69
CA PRO A 487 -23.20 -15.43 8.44
C PRO A 487 -22.43 -14.94 9.67
N GLU A 488 -21.69 -15.82 10.35
CA GLU A 488 -20.98 -15.46 11.59
C GLU A 488 -19.51 -15.06 11.37
N ALA A 489 -18.97 -15.28 10.17
CA ALA A 489 -17.60 -14.89 9.85
C ALA A 489 -17.50 -13.39 9.58
N ALA A 490 -16.33 -12.80 9.90
CA ALA A 490 -15.99 -11.45 9.47
C ALA A 490 -15.98 -11.38 7.94
N ALA A 491 -16.58 -10.33 7.38
CA ALA A 491 -16.58 -10.08 5.95
C ALA A 491 -15.34 -9.30 5.54
N ASN A 492 -14.75 -9.67 4.40
CA ASN A 492 -13.60 -8.98 3.82
C ASN A 492 -14.00 -7.92 2.78
N ARG A 493 -13.03 -7.13 2.32
CA ARG A 493 -13.25 -6.03 1.36
C ARG A 493 -13.86 -6.50 0.03
N ALA A 494 -13.43 -7.65 -0.51
CA ALA A 494 -13.97 -8.22 -1.74
C ALA A 494 -15.44 -8.67 -1.58
N GLN A 495 -15.78 -9.31 -0.46
CA GLN A 495 -17.14 -9.73 -0.14
C GLN A 495 -18.09 -8.55 0.02
N CYS A 496 -17.63 -7.49 0.68
CA CYS A 496 -18.34 -6.22 0.79
C CYS A 496 -18.54 -5.56 -0.58
N ALA A 497 -17.47 -5.46 -1.39
CA ALA A 497 -17.53 -4.92 -2.74
C ALA A 497 -18.52 -5.68 -3.63
N TYR A 498 -18.46 -7.01 -3.64
CA TYR A 498 -19.38 -7.85 -4.40
C TYR A 498 -20.85 -7.53 -4.05
N SER A 499 -21.16 -7.53 -2.76
CA SER A 499 -22.54 -7.42 -2.29
C SER A 499 -23.11 -6.01 -2.50
N ILE A 500 -22.28 -4.97 -2.34
CA ILE A 500 -22.65 -3.58 -2.64
C ILE A 500 -22.89 -3.42 -4.15
N MET A 501 -22.06 -4.01 -5.00
CA MET A 501 -22.28 -3.95 -6.45
C MET A 501 -23.60 -4.62 -6.84
N LYS A 502 -23.91 -5.79 -6.27
CA LYS A 502 -25.21 -6.45 -6.50
C LYS A 502 -26.39 -5.60 -6.05
N LEU A 503 -26.26 -4.93 -4.90
CA LEU A 503 -27.28 -3.99 -4.46
C LEU A 503 -27.44 -2.81 -5.45
N ARG A 504 -26.33 -2.24 -5.96
CA ARG A 504 -26.38 -1.16 -6.97
C ARG A 504 -27.06 -1.60 -8.26
N GLU A 505 -26.77 -2.81 -8.74
CA GLU A 505 -27.40 -3.41 -9.92
C GLU A 505 -28.92 -3.50 -9.74
N ILE A 506 -29.39 -3.97 -8.57
CA ILE A 506 -30.82 -4.10 -8.25
C ILE A 506 -31.51 -2.73 -8.18
N LEU A 507 -30.84 -1.75 -7.57
CA LEU A 507 -31.39 -0.41 -7.38
C LEU A 507 -31.20 0.51 -8.61
N LYS A 508 -30.49 0.05 -9.64
CA LYS A 508 -30.14 0.82 -10.86
C LYS A 508 -29.46 2.16 -10.58
N VAL A 509 -28.55 2.18 -9.61
CA VAL A 509 -27.78 3.38 -9.27
C VAL A 509 -26.72 3.64 -10.35
N ASN A 510 -27.10 4.33 -11.44
CA ASN A 510 -26.18 4.69 -12.54
C ASN A 510 -25.25 5.85 -12.13
N GLY A 511 -23.96 5.75 -12.51
CA GLY A 511 -22.90 6.74 -12.23
C GLY A 511 -22.96 8.02 -13.07
N GLU A 512 -24.14 8.61 -13.28
CA GLU A 512 -24.24 9.96 -13.82
C GLU A 512 -24.25 10.96 -12.67
N VAL A 513 -23.16 11.72 -12.55
CA VAL A 513 -23.12 12.96 -11.79
C VAL A 513 -24.29 13.81 -12.27
N GLN A 514 -25.31 14.00 -11.43
CA GLN A 514 -26.31 15.03 -11.65
C GLN A 514 -25.59 16.38 -11.69
N GLN A 515 -25.29 16.87 -12.89
CA GLN A 515 -25.03 18.28 -13.10
C GLN A 515 -26.28 19.03 -12.63
N HIS A 516 -26.17 19.67 -11.47
CA HIS A 516 -27.15 20.63 -10.98
C HIS A 516 -27.21 21.78 -11.99
N ASN A 517 -28.25 21.78 -12.81
CA ASN A 517 -28.69 22.99 -13.49
C ASN A 517 -29.47 23.81 -12.47
N ASP A 518 -28.77 24.72 -11.80
CA ASP A 518 -29.38 25.89 -11.19
C ASP A 518 -29.94 26.79 -12.29
N GLN A 519 -31.21 26.59 -12.64
CA GLN A 519 -32.07 27.64 -13.20
C GLN A 519 -33.53 27.39 -12.78
N LYS A 520 -33.96 28.07 -11.70
CA LYS A 520 -35.09 29.00 -11.75
C LYS A 520 -35.20 29.86 -10.49
#